data_AF-A0A7K4F7E3-F1
#
_entry.id   AF-A0A7K4F7E3-F1
#
_cell.length_a   1.000
_cell.length_b   1.000
_cell.length_c   1.000
_cell.angle_alpha   90.00
_cell.angle_beta   90.00
_cell.angle_gamma   90.00
#
_symmetry.space_group_name_H-M   'P 1'
#
loop_
_entity.id
_entity.type
_entity.pdbx_description
1 polymer ?
#
loop_
_entity_poly.entity_id
_entity_poly.type
_entity_poly.pdbx_seq_one_letter_code
_entity_poly.pdbx_strand_id
1 'polypeptide(L)'
;MELKNETLFFVGIVLMILGSFIVIFDYPQIQFLEMANSESKYKIDIHQRLIIEFTAGIGIIGLGIGLFIVSFLKEFKYRFR
;
A
#
# COMPACT_ATOMS: atom_id res chain seq x y z
N MET A 1 22.24 11.14 -2.79
CA MET A 1 21.48 11.29 -1.53
C MET A 1 22.09 10.32 -0.54
N GLU A 2 22.52 10.78 0.63
CA GLU A 2 23.01 9.89 1.69
C GLU A 2 21.82 9.34 2.47
N LEU A 3 21.83 8.03 2.73
CA LEU A 3 20.84 7.38 3.58
C LEU A 3 21.09 7.81 5.03
N LYS A 4 20.08 8.38 5.67
CA LYS A 4 20.22 8.95 7.02
C LYS A 4 19.51 8.16 8.10
N ASN A 5 18.43 7.46 7.73
CA ASN A 5 17.69 6.61 8.66
C ASN A 5 17.46 5.23 8.03
N GLU A 6 18.37 4.30 8.32
CA GLU A 6 18.33 2.93 7.81
C GLU A 6 17.03 2.23 8.22
N THR A 7 16.56 2.41 9.46
CA THR A 7 15.31 1.79 9.93
C THR A 7 14.11 2.24 9.11
N LEU A 8 13.94 3.55 8.89
CA LEU A 8 12.82 4.06 8.08
C LEU A 8 12.92 3.62 6.63
N PHE A 9 14.13 3.50 6.10
CA PHE A 9 14.36 2.98 4.75
C PHE A 9 13.91 1.52 4.63
N PHE A 10 14.35 0.66 5.56
CA PHE A 10 13.93 -0.74 5.58
C PHE A 10 12.43 -0.91 5.79
N VAL A 11 11.84 -0.17 6.74
CA VAL A 11 10.38 -0.20 6.96
C VAL A 11 9.64 0.27 5.71
N GLY A 12 10.12 1.32 5.04
CA GLY A 12 9.57 1.80 3.78
C GLY A 12 9.57 0.73 2.70
N ILE A 13 10.68 0.00 2.53
CA ILE A 13 10.79 -1.12 1.59
C ILE A 13 9.82 -2.24 1.92
N VAL A 14 9.74 -2.66 3.19
CA VAL A 14 8.83 -3.73 3.63
C VAL A 14 7.38 -3.35 3.35
N LEU A 15 6.97 -2.12 3.66
CA LEU A 15 5.62 -1.64 3.34
C LEU A 15 5.36 -1.62 1.83
N MET A 16 6.30 -1.14 1.02
CA MET A 16 6.14 -1.17 -0.44
C MET A 16 5.96 -2.59 -0.97
N ILE A 17 6.71 -3.58 -0.45
CA ILE A 17 6.58 -4.99 -0.84
C ILE A 17 5.21 -5.55 -0.43
N LEU A 18 4.81 -5.34 0.83
CA LEU A 18 3.53 -5.83 1.35
C LEU A 18 2.35 -5.21 0.59
N GLY A 19 2.34 -3.90 0.39
CA GLY A 19 1.30 -3.21 -0.36
C GLY A 19 1.26 -3.65 -1.84
N SER A 20 2.42 -3.89 -2.45
CA SER A 20 2.50 -4.40 -3.82
C SER A 20 1.88 -5.80 -3.93
N PHE A 21 2.12 -6.69 -2.97
CA PHE A 21 1.48 -8.01 -2.97
C PHE A 21 -0.05 -7.89 -2.92
N ILE A 22 -0.60 -7.07 -2.02
CA ILE A 22 -2.06 -6.85 -1.93
C ILE A 22 -2.61 -6.40 -3.29
N VAL A 23 -2.02 -5.36 -3.89
CA VAL A 23 -2.47 -4.80 -5.17
C VAL A 23 -2.38 -5.83 -6.31
N ILE A 24 -1.27 -6.56 -6.41
CA ILE A 24 -1.04 -7.53 -7.49
C ILE A 24 -2.00 -8.72 -7.39
N PHE A 25 -2.31 -9.19 -6.18
CA PHE A 25 -3.21 -10.32 -5.98
C PHE A 25 -4.69 -9.93 -6.07
N ASP A 26 -5.06 -8.74 -5.60
CA ASP A 26 -6.46 -8.31 -5.58
C ASP A 26 -6.93 -7.81 -6.94
N TYR A 27 -6.05 -7.18 -7.74
CA TYR A 27 -6.45 -6.60 -9.03
C TYR A 27 -7.09 -7.61 -10.01
N PRO A 28 -6.51 -8.80 -10.25
CA PRO A 28 -7.15 -9.81 -11.11
C PRO A 28 -8.49 -10.30 -10.56
N GLN A 29 -8.63 -10.39 -9.24
CA GLN A 29 -9.86 -10.84 -8.58
C GLN A 29 -10.98 -9.79 -8.73
N ILE A 30 -10.65 -8.50 -8.63
CA ILE A 30 -11.57 -7.38 -8.90
C ILE A 30 -12.06 -7.47 -10.34
N GLN A 31 -11.14 -7.60 -11.32
CA GLN A 31 -11.49 -7.72 -12.73
C GLN A 31 -12.40 -8.92 -13.00
N PHE A 32 -12.09 -10.07 -12.40
CA PHE A 32 -12.92 -11.28 -12.55
C PHE A 32 -14.34 -11.06 -12.03
N LEU A 33 -14.47 -10.39 -10.87
CA LEU A 33 -15.76 -10.06 -10.27
C LEU A 33 -16.53 -9.03 -11.10
N GLU A 34 -15.87 -8.05 -11.71
CA GLU A 34 -16.53 -7.07 -12.60
C GLU A 34 -17.08 -7.72 -13.89
N MET A 35 -16.33 -8.66 -14.47
CA MET A 35 -16.73 -9.31 -15.74
C MET A 35 -17.83 -10.37 -15.56
N ALA A 36 -17.95 -10.96 -14.38
CA ALA A 36 -18.96 -11.99 -14.13
C ALA A 36 -20.36 -11.35 -14.02
N ASN A 37 -21.24 -11.59 -15.00
CA ASN A 37 -22.63 -11.14 -14.98
C ASN A 37 -23.48 -11.93 -13.97
N SER A 38 -23.41 -11.59 -12.69
CA SER A 38 -24.30 -12.16 -11.67
C SER A 38 -24.53 -11.19 -10.50
N GLU A 39 -25.78 -10.75 -10.33
CA GLU A 39 -26.23 -9.82 -9.27
C GLU A 39 -26.42 -10.49 -7.90
N SER A 40 -25.67 -11.55 -7.59
CA SER A 40 -25.82 -12.19 -6.29
C SER A 40 -25.30 -11.26 -5.18
N LYS A 41 -26.10 -11.08 -4.13
CA LYS A 41 -25.74 -10.25 -2.95
C LYS A 41 -24.39 -10.65 -2.34
N TYR A 42 -24.07 -11.94 -2.37
CA TYR A 42 -22.78 -12.49 -1.92
C TYR A 42 -21.59 -11.97 -2.73
N LYS A 43 -21.75 -11.86 -4.05
CA LYS A 43 -20.71 -11.36 -4.94
C LYS A 43 -20.47 -9.86 -4.79
N ILE A 44 -21.53 -9.09 -4.51
CA ILE A 44 -21.44 -7.65 -4.22
C ILE A 44 -20.63 -7.43 -2.93
N ASP A 45 -20.89 -8.21 -1.88
CA ASP A 45 -20.17 -8.12 -0.61
C ASP A 45 -18.68 -8.43 -0.77
N ILE A 46 -18.35 -9.51 -1.50
CA ILE A 46 -16.96 -9.85 -1.82
C ILE A 46 -16.29 -8.73 -2.62
N HIS A 47 -16.94 -8.21 -3.66
CA HIS A 47 -16.37 -7.16 -4.50
C HIS A 47 -16.11 -5.87 -3.72
N GLN A 48 -17.02 -5.47 -2.83
CA GLN A 48 -16.80 -4.31 -1.96
C GLN A 48 -15.64 -4.52 -1.01
N ARG A 49 -15.56 -5.70 -0.36
CA ARG A 49 -14.45 -6.02 0.52
C ARG A 49 -13.11 -5.98 -0.22
N LEU A 50 -13.08 -6.52 -1.44
CA LEU A 50 -11.88 -6.56 -2.27
C LEU A 50 -11.42 -5.17 -2.72
N ILE A 51 -12.35 -4.25 -3.02
CA ILE A 51 -12.02 -2.85 -3.30
C ILE A 51 -11.38 -2.17 -2.07
N ILE A 52 -11.88 -2.46 -0.88
CA ILE A 52 -11.32 -1.92 0.37
C ILE A 52 -9.90 -2.44 0.59
N GLU A 53 -9.68 -3.74 0.43
CA GLU A 53 -8.36 -4.38 0.56
C GLU A 53 -7.36 -3.80 -0.46
N PHE A 54 -7.76 -3.69 -1.73
CA PHE A 54 -6.97 -3.07 -2.78
C PHE A 54 -6.61 -1.61 -2.47
N THR A 55 -7.58 -0.83 -2.00
CA THR A 55 -7.38 0.59 -1.62
C THR A 55 -6.41 0.70 -0.43
N ALA A 56 -6.53 -0.20 0.56
CA ALA A 56 -5.59 -0.29 1.66
C ALA A 56 -4.17 -0.65 1.18
N GLY A 57 -4.06 -1.57 0.21
CA GLY A 57 -2.79 -1.91 -0.45
C GLY A 57 -2.12 -0.69 -1.09
N ILE A 58 -2.87 0.11 -1.86
CA ILE A 58 -2.37 1.37 -2.43
C ILE A 58 -1.92 2.34 -1.31
N GLY A 59 -2.70 2.47 -0.24
CA GLY A 59 -2.35 3.30 0.91
C GLY A 59 -1.04 2.87 1.56
N ILE A 60 -0.84 1.56 1.75
CA ILE A 60 0.40 0.98 2.30
C ILE A 60 1.60 1.28 1.39
N ILE A 61 1.46 1.17 0.07
CA ILE A 61 2.51 1.54 -0.89
C ILE A 61 2.85 3.03 -0.73
N GLY A 62 1.84 3.91 -0.69
CA GLY A 62 2.03 5.34 -0.52
C GLY A 62 2.79 5.69 0.76
N LEU A 63 2.45 5.04 1.88
CA LEU A 63 3.18 5.18 3.14
C LEU A 63 4.62 4.68 3.02
N GLY A 64 4.83 3.53 2.37
CA GLY A 64 6.16 2.97 2.13
C GLY A 64 7.07 3.90 1.32
N ILE A 65 6.54 4.50 0.25
CA ILE A 65 7.23 5.51 -0.56
C ILE A 65 7.55 6.75 0.30
N GLY A 66 6.59 7.21 1.11
CA GLY A 66 6.78 8.34 2.02
C GLY A 66 7.94 8.10 3.00
N LEU A 67 7.97 6.93 3.65
CA LEU A 67 9.05 6.55 4.57
C LEU A 67 10.40 6.41 3.85
N PHE A 68 10.39 5.82 2.64
CA PHE A 68 11.58 5.72 1.82
C PHE A 68 12.17 7.10 1.52
N ILE A 69 11.35 8.07 1.09
CA ILE A 69 11.81 9.44 0.82
C ILE A 69 12.32 10.11 2.10
N VAL A 70 11.57 10.01 3.20
CA VAL A 70 11.93 10.62 4.49
C VAL A 70 13.25 10.06 5.02
N SER A 71 13.59 8.80 4.73
CA SER A 71 14.85 8.19 5.16
C SER A 71 16.12 8.86 4.61
N PHE A 72 16.01 9.62 3.51
CA PHE A 72 17.11 10.39 2.91
C PHE A 72 17.13 11.85 3.36
N LEU A 73 16.06 12.36 3.98
CA LEU A 73 16.00 13.74 4.47
C LEU A 73 16.89 13.90 5.71
N LYS A 74 17.47 15.10 5.92
CA LYS A 74 18.23 15.40 7.16
C LYS A 74 17.35 15.11 8.36
N GLU A 75 17.87 14.42 9.39
CA GLU A 75 17.16 14.27 10.66
C GLU A 75 16.57 15.63 11.03
N PHE A 76 15.25 15.72 11.23
CA PHE A 76 14.60 16.86 11.87
C PHE A 76 14.97 16.90 13.37
N LYS A 77 16.26 16.72 13.71
CA LYS A 77 16.77 16.73 15.09
C LYS A 77 16.74 18.14 15.73
N TYR A 78 16.40 19.19 14.98
CA TYR A 78 16.41 20.57 15.46
C TYR A 78 15.21 21.40 14.97
N ARG A 79 14.01 21.15 15.50
CA ARG A 79 12.92 22.14 15.47
C ARG A 79 11.99 22.10 16.70
N PHE A 80 12.53 21.74 17.87
CA PHE A 80 11.84 21.89 19.16
C PHE A 80 12.84 21.99 20.32
N ARG A 81 13.92 22.75 20.12
CA ARG A 81 14.83 23.11 21.20
C ARG A 81 15.26 24.57 21.04
#